data_AF-A0A936E4M0-F1
#
_entry.id   AF-A0A936E4M0-F1
#
_cell.length_a   1.000
_cell.length_b   1.000
_cell.length_c   1.000
_cell.angle_alpha   90.00
_cell.angle_beta   90.00
_cell.angle_gamma   90.00
#
_symmetry.space_group_name_H-M   'P 1'
#
loop_
_entity.id
_entity.type
_entity.pdbx_description
1 polymer ?
#
loop_
_entity_poly.entity_id
_entity_poly.type
_entity_poly.pdbx_seq_one_letter_code
_entity_poly.pdbx_strand_id
1 'polypeptide(L)'
;MPFIVGTDIIGTVGVAMTSQDRQLTADKIALAETLIRQTGTAIQNLRLVEQSQKRAEELSLLNKVAEAVASQLDTYQLLQTIFAEVSKLLPTDSFYVGLYDEASASMSYPFYYEDKQMITIPLTPLPESSLSYKVISTGQPVVIDETPEEVVTFDFEQDEFYEGHKSAAPTPTASCIFVPLRQGNQIVGVMSAQTYQTHAYTNDDVKLLLGVANYFTVALQNAQLFSQTQKRAEQLAALNQVAEAVSSQLNVAQLIETIFEQVQNTIPLDAFQVGLYDAQTDTIEYPLVIDQEIRHTIPPHTLKPVSKAYKVIQTGQPYTYGEAPQDMLTFLPDQEEFVEGTAVELANPTQSAIFVPLRRGTRTVGVISVQSYQKNAYTNDDLSLLTGVANYFTVALQNASLFAQTQKRVSQLDAINHVAQSVGQQLDETGLLETISNQVQGVIPYDTFYVGLYDKAQNSMSFPIFL
;
A
#
# COMPACT_ATOMS: atom_id res chain seq x y z
N MET A 1 -7.14 16.52 72.58
CA MET A 1 -7.92 17.35 71.62
C MET A 1 -7.94 16.63 70.27
N PRO A 2 -9.07 16.54 69.56
CA PRO A 2 -9.11 15.91 68.22
C PRO A 2 -8.31 16.74 67.21
N PHE A 3 -7.55 16.06 66.34
CA PHE A 3 -6.83 16.66 65.22
C PHE A 3 -7.73 16.57 63.99
N ILE A 4 -8.27 17.71 63.55
CA ILE A 4 -9.32 17.78 62.53
C ILE A 4 -8.75 18.40 61.25
N VAL A 5 -9.03 17.75 60.12
CA VAL A 5 -8.74 18.24 58.77
C VAL A 5 -10.07 18.32 58.01
N GLY A 6 -10.53 19.52 57.67
CA GLY A 6 -11.88 19.72 57.14
C GLY A 6 -12.95 19.31 58.15
N THR A 7 -13.75 18.29 57.80
CA THR A 7 -14.76 17.67 58.68
C THR A 7 -14.26 16.38 59.34
N ASP A 8 -13.09 15.88 58.96
CA ASP A 8 -12.61 14.55 59.33
C ASP A 8 -11.65 14.63 60.52
N ILE A 9 -11.87 13.78 61.53
CA ILE A 9 -10.94 13.60 62.63
C ILE A 9 -9.85 12.63 62.16
N ILE A 10 -8.65 13.13 61.92
CA ILE A 10 -7.52 12.33 61.42
C ILE A 10 -6.55 11.91 62.54
N GLY A 11 -6.84 12.29 63.79
CA GLY A 11 -6.05 11.86 64.94
C GLY A 11 -6.39 12.62 66.23
N THR A 12 -5.48 12.55 67.20
CA THR A 12 -5.61 13.27 68.47
C THR A 12 -4.29 13.91 68.88
N VAL A 13 -4.34 15.13 69.41
CA VAL A 13 -3.21 15.79 70.04
C VAL A 13 -3.40 15.75 71.56
N GLY A 14 -2.43 15.14 72.25
CA GLY A 14 -2.36 15.09 73.70
C GLY A 14 -1.32 16.07 74.24
N VAL A 15 -1.65 16.79 75.30
CA VAL A 15 -0.70 17.63 76.05
C VAL A 15 -0.71 17.17 77.50
N ALA A 16 0.45 16.79 78.03
CA ALA A 16 0.61 16.36 79.41
C ALA A 16 1.61 17.27 80.14
N MET A 17 1.31 17.60 81.39
CA MET A 17 2.20 18.36 82.28
C MET A 17 2.58 17.48 83.48
N THR A 18 3.86 17.43 83.83
CA THR A 18 4.41 16.58 84.90
C THR A 18 4.90 17.35 86.13
N SER A 19 4.92 18.69 86.07
CA SER A 19 5.37 19.57 87.17
C SER A 19 4.16 20.23 87.85
N GLN A 20 4.14 20.23 89.19
CA GLN A 20 3.04 20.76 90.00
C GLN A 20 2.85 22.29 89.89
N ASP A 21 3.85 23.02 89.42
CA ASP A 21 3.83 24.49 89.36
C ASP A 21 3.28 25.07 88.03
N ARG A 22 2.87 24.20 87.08
CA ARG A 22 2.30 24.63 85.78
C ARG A 22 0.83 24.23 85.68
N GLN A 23 -0.04 25.21 85.50
CA GLN A 23 -1.47 25.00 85.26
C GLN A 23 -1.85 25.24 83.79
N LEU A 24 -2.70 24.35 83.25
CA LEU A 24 -3.42 24.51 81.99
C LEU A 24 -4.62 25.44 82.22
N THR A 25 -4.46 26.71 81.88
CA THR A 25 -5.54 27.71 81.93
C THR A 25 -6.40 27.62 80.67
N ALA A 26 -7.65 28.10 80.74
CA ALA A 26 -8.58 28.12 79.62
C ALA A 26 -7.99 28.81 78.37
N ASP A 27 -7.28 29.93 78.55
CA ASP A 27 -6.63 30.67 77.46
C ASP A 27 -5.57 29.84 76.72
N LYS A 28 -4.80 29.02 77.46
CA LYS A 28 -3.77 28.15 76.87
C LYS A 28 -4.40 26.99 76.10
N ILE A 29 -5.54 26.47 76.55
CA ILE A 29 -6.31 25.44 75.82
C ILE A 29 -6.89 26.03 74.54
N ALA A 30 -7.52 27.21 74.61
CA ALA A 30 -8.08 27.90 73.43
C ALA A 30 -7.01 28.21 72.38
N LEU A 31 -5.80 28.62 72.82
CA LEU A 31 -4.66 28.81 71.94
C LEU A 31 -4.23 27.49 71.28
N ALA A 32 -4.13 26.39 72.05
CA ALA A 32 -3.76 25.08 71.52
C ALA A 32 -4.79 24.54 70.51
N GLU A 33 -6.08 24.71 70.76
CA GLU A 33 -7.15 24.35 69.81
C GLU A 33 -7.08 25.16 68.51
N THR A 34 -6.75 26.46 68.61
CA THR A 34 -6.55 27.33 67.44
C THR A 34 -5.36 26.87 66.61
N LEU A 35 -4.23 26.57 67.26
CA LEU A 35 -3.04 26.05 66.59
C LEU A 35 -3.32 24.71 65.91
N ILE A 36 -3.98 23.77 66.60
CA ILE A 36 -4.36 22.47 66.05
C ILE A 36 -5.23 22.64 64.79
N ARG A 37 -6.23 23.52 64.84
CA ARG A 37 -7.10 23.79 63.69
C ARG A 37 -6.34 24.39 62.52
N GLN A 38 -5.45 25.36 62.79
CA GLN A 38 -4.61 25.97 61.76
C GLN A 38 -3.64 24.96 61.13
N THR A 39 -3.04 24.07 61.93
CA THR A 39 -2.17 23.00 61.43
C THR A 39 -2.96 22.00 60.58
N GLY A 40 -4.18 21.63 60.98
CA GLY A 40 -5.07 20.79 60.18
C GLY A 40 -5.36 21.39 58.80
N THR A 41 -5.72 22.67 58.74
CA THR A 41 -5.91 23.39 57.46
C THR A 41 -4.63 23.45 56.63
N ALA A 42 -3.47 23.69 57.25
CA ALA A 42 -2.19 23.72 56.54
C ALA A 42 -1.86 22.35 55.91
N ILE A 43 -2.07 21.24 56.62
CA ILE A 43 -1.88 19.89 56.09
C ILE A 43 -2.87 19.59 54.95
N GLN A 44 -4.12 20.03 55.08
CA GLN A 44 -5.11 19.91 54.00
C GLN A 44 -4.64 20.62 52.74
N ASN A 45 -4.16 21.86 52.89
CA ASN A 45 -3.66 22.65 51.79
C ASN A 45 -2.43 21.99 51.15
N LEU A 46 -1.49 21.48 51.95
CA LEU A 46 -0.33 20.74 51.43
C LEU A 46 -0.75 19.52 50.61
N ARG A 47 -1.67 18.70 51.11
CA ARG A 47 -2.20 17.54 50.37
C ARG A 47 -2.93 17.93 49.08
N LEU A 48 -3.72 18.99 49.13
CA LEU A 48 -4.43 19.52 47.95
C LEU A 48 -3.45 20.03 46.90
N VAL A 49 -2.38 20.72 47.33
CA VAL A 49 -1.31 21.18 46.44
C VAL A 49 -0.56 20.01 45.83
N GLU A 50 -0.16 19.01 46.63
CA GLU A 50 0.50 17.79 46.15
C GLU A 50 -0.38 17.05 45.13
N GLN A 51 -1.66 16.85 45.44
CA GLN A 51 -2.60 16.19 44.53
C GLN A 51 -2.81 17.01 43.25
N SER A 52 -2.95 18.33 43.36
CA SER A 52 -3.08 19.22 42.20
C SER A 52 -1.83 19.20 41.33
N GLN A 53 -0.65 19.11 41.95
CA GLN A 53 0.63 19.07 41.24
C GLN A 53 0.80 17.73 40.52
N LYS A 54 0.55 16.59 41.19
CA LYS A 54 0.54 15.26 40.56
C LYS A 54 -0.42 15.21 39.37
N ARG A 55 -1.62 15.77 39.53
CA ARG A 55 -2.62 15.86 38.45
C ARG A 55 -2.14 16.70 37.27
N ALA A 56 -1.45 17.81 37.54
CA ALA A 56 -0.89 18.67 36.51
C ALA A 56 0.25 17.98 35.76
N GLU A 57 1.10 17.21 36.45
CA GLU A 57 2.17 16.41 35.86
C GLU A 57 1.60 15.30 34.96
N GLU A 58 0.60 14.56 35.43
CA GLU A 58 -0.15 13.56 34.64
C GLU A 58 -0.73 14.18 33.35
N LEU A 59 -1.43 15.31 33.47
CA LEU A 59 -2.00 16.01 32.32
C LEU A 59 -0.93 16.54 31.37
N SER A 60 0.20 17.01 31.90
CA SER A 60 1.32 17.47 31.09
C SER A 60 1.94 16.32 30.30
N LEU A 61 2.08 15.12 30.87
CA LEU A 61 2.52 13.93 30.14
C LEU A 61 1.56 13.64 28.98
N LEU A 62 0.26 13.54 29.27
CA LEU A 62 -0.73 13.21 28.23
C LEU A 62 -0.76 14.25 27.10
N ASN A 63 -0.65 15.54 27.42
CA ASN A 63 -0.58 16.60 26.42
C ASN A 63 0.69 16.51 25.56
N LYS A 64 1.86 16.27 26.16
CA LYS A 64 3.12 16.11 25.41
C LYS A 64 3.08 14.89 24.51
N VAL A 65 2.54 13.76 24.99
CA VAL A 65 2.33 12.58 24.15
C VAL A 65 1.38 12.92 23.01
N ALA A 66 0.26 13.58 23.28
CA ALA A 66 -0.68 14.01 22.23
C ALA A 66 -0.03 14.95 21.19
N GLU A 67 0.86 15.86 21.61
CA GLU A 67 1.61 16.75 20.73
C GLU A 67 2.66 16.00 19.89
N ALA A 68 3.36 15.04 20.49
CA ALA A 68 4.28 14.15 19.77
C ALA A 68 3.53 13.33 18.71
N VAL A 69 2.34 12.82 19.05
CA VAL A 69 1.43 12.12 18.13
C VAL A 69 1.01 13.01 16.96
N ALA A 70 0.79 14.31 17.19
CA ALA A 70 0.40 15.25 16.15
C ALA A 70 1.56 15.69 15.23
N SER A 71 2.80 15.51 15.65
CA SER A 71 3.99 16.07 14.98
C SER A 71 4.98 15.05 14.41
N GLN A 72 4.85 13.76 14.73
CA GLN A 72 5.80 12.71 14.29
C GLN A 72 5.14 11.69 13.36
N LEU A 73 5.78 11.49 12.20
CA LEU A 73 5.48 10.40 11.26
C LEU A 73 6.33 9.14 11.54
N ASP A 74 7.26 9.21 12.48
CA ASP A 74 8.20 8.13 12.83
C ASP A 74 7.79 7.47 14.16
N THR A 75 7.28 6.24 14.05
CA THR A 75 6.83 5.43 15.18
C THR A 75 7.91 5.22 16.24
N TYR A 76 9.18 5.12 15.84
CA TYR A 76 10.27 4.87 16.79
C TYR A 76 10.57 6.12 17.64
N GLN A 77 10.61 7.31 17.02
CA GLN A 77 10.81 8.58 17.75
C GLN A 77 9.66 8.86 18.72
N LEU A 78 8.43 8.50 18.34
CA LEU A 78 7.28 8.60 19.23
C LEU A 78 7.44 7.68 20.44
N LEU A 79 7.86 6.43 20.23
CA LEU A 79 8.11 5.48 21.31
C LEU A 79 9.24 5.93 22.24
N GLN A 80 10.32 6.52 21.70
CA GLN A 80 11.37 7.15 22.50
C GLN A 80 10.83 8.29 23.38
N THR A 81 9.96 9.13 22.83
CA THR A 81 9.35 10.25 23.57
C THR A 81 8.42 9.73 24.66
N ILE A 82 7.59 8.73 24.35
CA ILE A 82 6.71 8.07 25.31
C ILE A 82 7.52 7.49 26.46
N PHE A 83 8.56 6.70 26.15
CA PHE A 83 9.43 6.11 27.16
C PHE A 83 10.04 7.20 28.05
N ALA A 84 10.65 8.23 27.47
CA ALA A 84 11.29 9.31 28.22
C ALA A 84 10.34 10.07 29.15
N GLU A 85 9.06 10.23 28.79
CA GLU A 85 8.07 10.90 29.65
C GLU A 85 7.43 9.94 30.66
N VAL A 86 7.21 8.66 30.31
CA VAL A 86 6.74 7.64 31.26
C VAL A 86 7.77 7.40 32.37
N SER A 87 9.05 7.29 32.02
CA SER A 87 10.15 7.10 32.98
C SER A 87 10.36 8.24 33.96
N LYS A 88 9.74 9.42 33.74
CA LYS A 88 9.78 10.53 34.71
C LYS A 88 8.75 10.36 35.83
N LEU A 89 7.69 9.59 35.57
CA LEU A 89 6.55 9.46 36.48
C LEU A 89 6.44 8.05 37.08
N LEU A 90 6.91 7.03 36.36
CA LEU A 90 6.86 5.63 36.77
C LEU A 90 8.27 5.04 36.89
N PRO A 91 8.53 4.17 37.88
CA PRO A 91 9.72 3.31 37.88
C PRO A 91 9.72 2.43 36.62
N THR A 92 10.78 2.53 35.82
CA THR A 92 10.94 1.77 34.56
C THR A 92 12.39 1.33 34.39
N ASP A 93 12.74 0.17 34.94
CA ASP A 93 14.02 -0.50 34.69
C ASP A 93 13.98 -1.30 33.38
N SER A 94 12.80 -1.78 33.00
CA SER A 94 12.49 -2.35 31.69
C SER A 94 11.16 -1.78 31.16
N PHE A 95 11.11 -1.51 29.86
CA PHE A 95 9.95 -0.95 29.17
C PHE A 95 9.93 -1.44 27.73
N TYR A 96 8.78 -1.93 27.27
CA TYR A 96 8.64 -2.30 25.87
C TYR A 96 7.26 -2.01 25.33
N VAL A 97 7.22 -1.91 24.00
CA VAL A 97 6.01 -1.95 23.20
C VAL A 97 6.15 -3.09 22.21
N GLY A 98 5.22 -4.04 22.30
CA GLY A 98 5.12 -5.14 21.35
C GLY A 98 3.85 -5.05 20.54
N LEU A 99 3.93 -5.37 19.25
CA LEU A 99 2.82 -5.42 18.30
C LEU A 99 2.58 -6.87 17.88
N TYR A 100 1.34 -7.32 18.07
CA TYR A 100 0.93 -8.70 17.82
C TYR A 100 0.34 -8.83 16.42
N ASP A 101 0.82 -9.81 15.67
CA ASP A 101 0.25 -10.24 14.41
C ASP A 101 -0.49 -11.56 14.59
N GLU A 102 -1.81 -11.49 14.48
CA GLU A 102 -2.72 -12.63 14.61
C GLU A 102 -2.49 -13.68 13.50
N ALA A 103 -2.08 -13.26 12.29
CA ALA A 103 -1.90 -14.17 11.17
C ALA A 103 -0.68 -15.08 11.34
N SER A 104 0.39 -14.55 11.93
CA SER A 104 1.62 -15.29 12.20
C SER A 104 1.75 -15.77 13.65
N ALA A 105 0.78 -15.45 14.51
CA ALA A 105 0.82 -15.69 15.96
C ALA A 105 2.13 -15.22 16.61
N SER A 106 2.66 -14.09 16.14
CA SER A 106 3.98 -13.60 16.54
C SER A 106 3.93 -12.15 17.00
N MET A 107 4.92 -11.78 17.81
CA MET A 107 5.08 -10.46 18.41
C MET A 107 6.33 -9.80 17.83
N SER A 108 6.19 -8.58 17.36
CA SER A 108 7.31 -7.71 17.02
C SER A 108 7.52 -6.68 18.13
N TYR A 109 8.76 -6.27 18.38
CA TYR A 109 9.10 -5.31 19.43
C TYR A 109 9.71 -4.05 18.82
N PRO A 110 8.90 -3.12 18.28
CA PRO A 110 9.41 -1.86 17.73
C PRO A 110 10.15 -1.00 18.77
N PHE A 111 9.93 -1.24 20.06
CA PHE A 111 10.67 -0.60 21.14
C PHE A 111 10.84 -1.56 22.30
N TYR A 112 12.08 -1.81 22.70
CA TYR A 112 12.41 -2.59 23.88
C TYR A 112 13.60 -1.94 24.57
N TYR A 113 13.43 -1.59 25.83
CA TYR A 113 14.45 -0.99 26.69
C TYR A 113 14.58 -1.86 27.94
N GLU A 114 15.79 -2.24 28.28
CA GLU A 114 16.10 -2.96 29.52
C GLU A 114 17.53 -2.64 29.94
N ASP A 115 17.72 -2.46 31.26
CA ASP A 115 19.02 -2.18 31.88
C ASP A 115 19.84 -1.10 31.15
N LYS A 116 19.21 0.06 30.89
CA LYS A 116 19.84 1.23 30.25
C LYS A 116 20.27 1.03 28.81
N GLN A 117 19.78 -0.01 28.15
CA GLN A 117 20.08 -0.29 26.75
C GLN A 117 18.81 -0.51 25.94
N MET A 118 18.86 -0.10 24.68
CA MET A 118 17.85 -0.50 23.69
C MET A 118 18.19 -1.88 23.18
N ILE A 119 17.24 -2.81 23.27
CA ILE A 119 17.38 -4.18 22.79
C ILE A 119 16.58 -4.33 21.49
N THR A 120 17.14 -5.07 20.53
CA THR A 120 16.43 -5.45 19.32
C THR A 120 16.02 -6.91 19.44
N ILE A 121 14.73 -7.16 19.58
CA ILE A 121 14.18 -8.51 19.63
C ILE A 121 13.66 -8.87 18.24
N PRO A 122 14.06 -10.04 17.66
CA PRO A 122 13.51 -10.50 16.40
C PRO A 122 12.01 -10.79 16.52
N LEU A 123 11.33 -10.94 15.39
CA LEU A 123 9.95 -11.41 15.37
C LEU A 123 9.86 -12.77 16.10
N THR A 124 9.07 -12.83 17.17
CA THR A 124 9.07 -13.97 18.09
C THR A 124 7.66 -14.54 18.22
N PRO A 125 7.44 -15.85 18.04
CA PRO A 125 6.15 -16.50 18.35
C PRO A 125 5.71 -16.17 19.78
N LEU A 126 4.42 -15.87 19.99
CA LEU A 126 3.93 -15.49 21.31
C LEU A 126 3.25 -16.68 22.00
N PRO A 127 3.85 -17.25 23.07
CA PRO A 127 3.25 -18.38 23.80
C PRO A 127 1.96 -17.97 24.52
N GLU A 128 0.98 -18.87 24.57
CA GLU A 128 -0.29 -18.65 25.29
C GLU A 128 -0.11 -18.45 26.80
N SER A 129 0.98 -19.00 27.35
CA SER A 129 1.36 -18.84 28.76
C SER A 129 1.92 -17.45 29.10
N SER A 130 2.27 -16.64 28.09
CA SER A 130 2.88 -15.32 28.32
C SER A 130 1.89 -14.31 28.90
N LEU A 131 2.39 -13.39 29.74
CA LEU A 131 1.58 -12.30 30.28
C LEU A 131 1.05 -11.37 29.18
N SER A 132 1.85 -11.15 28.14
CA SER A 132 1.45 -10.41 26.94
C SER A 132 0.28 -11.08 26.22
N TYR A 133 0.30 -12.41 26.05
CA TYR A 133 -0.83 -13.14 25.47
C TYR A 133 -2.08 -13.03 26.34
N LYS A 134 -1.94 -13.09 27.67
CA LYS A 134 -3.07 -12.90 28.59
C LYS A 134 -3.70 -11.51 28.44
N VAL A 135 -2.91 -10.46 28.27
CA VAL A 135 -3.43 -9.10 28.00
C VAL A 135 -4.13 -9.04 26.65
N ILE A 136 -3.56 -9.64 25.60
CA ILE A 136 -4.16 -9.66 24.25
C ILE A 136 -5.49 -10.42 24.24
N SER A 137 -5.54 -11.59 24.86
CA SER A 137 -6.72 -12.47 24.86
C SER A 137 -7.86 -11.95 25.75
N THR A 138 -7.54 -11.35 26.90
CA THR A 138 -8.56 -10.83 27.84
C THR A 138 -8.93 -9.37 27.58
N GLY A 139 -8.02 -8.62 26.98
CA GLY A 139 -8.06 -7.17 26.89
C GLY A 139 -7.99 -6.41 28.20
N GLN A 140 -7.68 -7.08 29.31
CA GLN A 140 -7.55 -6.42 30.60
C GLN A 140 -6.07 -6.15 30.91
N PRO A 141 -5.76 -5.03 31.60
CA PRO A 141 -4.43 -4.84 32.16
C PRO A 141 -4.06 -5.97 33.11
N VAL A 142 -2.78 -6.34 33.11
CA VAL A 142 -2.20 -7.27 34.08
C VAL A 142 -1.20 -6.48 34.92
N VAL A 143 -1.32 -6.61 36.24
CA VAL A 143 -0.43 -5.97 37.22
C VAL A 143 0.12 -7.05 38.12
N ILE A 144 1.42 -7.03 38.34
CA ILE A 144 2.12 -7.91 39.26
C ILE A 144 2.90 -7.01 40.22
N ASP A 145 2.51 -7.04 41.50
CA ASP A 145 3.15 -6.24 42.55
C ASP A 145 4.39 -6.94 43.12
N GLU A 146 4.41 -8.26 43.12
CA GLU A 146 5.57 -9.04 43.53
C GLU A 146 5.62 -10.28 42.66
N THR A 147 6.62 -10.34 41.78
CA THR A 147 6.80 -11.47 40.86
C THR A 147 7.04 -12.75 41.69
N PRO A 148 6.14 -13.74 41.65
CA PRO A 148 6.39 -15.02 42.30
C PRO A 148 7.65 -15.66 41.70
N GLU A 149 8.41 -16.45 42.48
CA GLU A 149 9.55 -17.24 41.96
C GLU A 149 9.17 -18.07 40.71
N GLU A 150 7.92 -18.54 40.65
CA GLU A 150 7.37 -19.27 39.49
C GLU A 150 7.10 -18.39 38.26
N VAL A 151 6.94 -17.07 38.38
CA VAL A 151 6.76 -16.17 37.21
C VAL A 151 8.12 -15.67 36.70
N VAL A 152 9.12 -15.61 37.57
CA VAL A 152 10.53 -15.40 37.19
C VAL A 152 10.99 -16.50 36.21
N THR A 153 10.42 -17.72 36.30
CA THR A 153 10.72 -18.81 35.38
C THR A 153 9.88 -18.78 34.08
N PHE A 154 8.71 -18.14 34.07
CA PHE A 154 7.87 -18.05 32.86
C PHE A 154 8.31 -16.97 31.86
N ASP A 155 8.94 -15.89 32.32
CA ASP A 155 9.49 -14.84 31.44
C ASP A 155 10.98 -15.08 31.11
N PHE A 156 11.70 -15.93 31.87
CA PHE A 156 13.17 -16.09 31.74
C PHE A 156 13.72 -17.54 31.71
N GLU A 157 12.97 -18.61 32.00
CA GLU A 157 13.52 -19.99 31.98
C GLU A 157 13.09 -20.84 30.77
N GLN A 158 12.05 -20.47 30.01
CA GLN A 158 11.82 -21.06 28.67
C GLN A 158 12.56 -20.33 27.54
N ASP A 159 13.73 -19.79 27.89
CA ASP A 159 14.78 -19.24 27.02
C ASP A 159 15.43 -20.28 26.07
N GLU A 160 14.80 -21.43 25.83
CA GLU A 160 15.15 -22.30 24.69
C GLU A 160 14.65 -21.73 23.35
N PHE A 161 13.69 -20.79 23.36
CA PHE A 161 13.24 -20.09 22.15
C PHE A 161 14.03 -18.81 21.82
N TYR A 162 14.81 -18.30 22.78
CA TYR A 162 15.67 -17.12 22.65
C TYR A 162 17.13 -17.55 22.48
N GLU A 163 17.45 -18.28 21.40
CA GLU A 163 18.85 -18.46 20.98
C GLU A 163 19.48 -17.09 20.64
N GLY A 164 19.95 -16.36 21.65
CA GLY A 164 20.74 -15.13 21.48
C GLY A 164 20.55 -14.02 22.51
N HIS A 165 19.49 -14.00 23.33
CA HIS A 165 19.23 -12.89 24.25
C HIS A 165 19.01 -13.38 25.69
N LYS A 166 20.10 -13.59 26.43
CA LYS A 166 20.02 -13.63 27.90
C LYS A 166 19.76 -12.21 28.37
N SER A 167 18.76 -12.01 29.24
CA SER A 167 18.54 -10.70 29.88
C SER A 167 19.86 -10.15 30.41
N ALA A 168 20.15 -8.89 30.08
CA ALA A 168 21.37 -8.21 30.52
C ALA A 168 21.33 -7.88 32.02
N ALA A 169 20.15 -7.95 32.64
CA ALA A 169 19.92 -7.52 33.99
C ALA A 169 20.43 -8.54 35.03
N PRO A 170 21.18 -8.10 36.06
CA PRO A 170 21.64 -8.98 37.15
C PRO A 170 20.53 -9.35 38.14
N THR A 171 19.34 -8.76 38.04
CA THR A 171 18.20 -8.94 38.96
C THR A 171 16.90 -9.12 38.20
N PRO A 172 16.04 -10.09 38.58
CA PRO A 172 14.75 -10.32 37.92
C PRO A 172 13.76 -9.17 38.19
N THR A 173 12.88 -8.91 37.22
CA THR A 173 11.74 -8.00 37.38
C THR A 173 10.91 -8.39 38.61
N ALA A 174 10.60 -7.41 39.48
CA ALA A 174 9.88 -7.62 40.74
C ALA A 174 8.45 -7.06 40.72
N SER A 175 8.21 -6.00 39.95
CA SER A 175 6.86 -5.51 39.65
C SER A 175 6.73 -5.16 38.19
N CYS A 176 5.54 -5.38 37.61
CA CYS A 176 5.26 -5.05 36.22
C CYS A 176 3.79 -4.70 35.97
N ILE A 177 3.58 -3.76 35.04
CA ILE A 177 2.28 -3.45 34.44
C ILE A 177 2.35 -3.81 32.96
N PHE A 178 1.31 -4.49 32.48
CA PHE A 178 1.06 -4.69 31.06
C PHE A 178 -0.32 -4.12 30.71
N VAL A 179 -0.37 -3.22 29.72
CA VAL A 179 -1.62 -2.64 29.24
C VAL A 179 -1.84 -2.95 27.76
N PRO A 180 -3.10 -3.18 27.34
CA PRO A 180 -3.41 -3.49 25.95
C PRO A 180 -3.28 -2.25 25.05
N LEU A 181 -2.76 -2.44 23.84
CA LEU A 181 -2.85 -1.47 22.75
C LEU A 181 -4.14 -1.72 21.96
N ARG A 182 -5.11 -0.83 22.09
CA ARG A 182 -6.47 -1.02 21.57
C ARG A 182 -6.71 -0.20 20.30
N GLN A 183 -6.98 -0.88 19.20
CA GLN A 183 -7.37 -0.26 17.94
C GLN A 183 -8.82 -0.64 17.61
N GLY A 184 -9.75 0.28 17.89
CA GLY A 184 -11.18 -0.01 17.79
C GLY A 184 -11.58 -1.15 18.74
N ASN A 185 -12.05 -2.27 18.17
CA ASN A 185 -12.47 -3.45 18.94
C ASN A 185 -11.40 -4.56 19.00
N GLN A 186 -10.21 -4.31 18.42
CA GLN A 186 -9.10 -5.26 18.36
C GLN A 186 -7.95 -4.83 19.27
N ILE A 187 -7.18 -5.81 19.74
CA ILE A 187 -5.96 -5.58 20.51
C ILE A 187 -4.78 -5.91 19.61
N VAL A 188 -3.99 -4.88 19.32
CA VAL A 188 -2.91 -4.94 18.33
C VAL A 188 -1.55 -5.12 18.98
N GLY A 189 -1.50 -5.23 20.31
CA GLY A 189 -0.25 -5.34 21.04
C GLY A 189 -0.37 -5.03 22.52
N VAL A 190 0.79 -4.87 23.16
CA VAL A 190 0.96 -4.65 24.60
C VAL A 190 2.04 -3.60 24.84
N MET A 191 1.81 -2.73 25.82
CA MET A 191 2.81 -1.83 26.38
C MET A 191 3.10 -2.25 27.82
N SER A 192 4.39 -2.36 28.16
CA SER A 192 4.83 -2.82 29.48
C SER A 192 5.76 -1.81 30.15
N ALA A 193 5.56 -1.61 31.46
CA ALA A 193 6.47 -0.90 32.34
C ALA A 193 6.83 -1.81 33.52
N GLN A 194 8.12 -1.95 33.80
CA GLN A 194 8.64 -2.93 34.75
C GLN A 194 9.76 -2.37 35.62
N THR A 195 9.90 -2.89 36.83
CA THR A 195 10.98 -2.49 37.77
C THR A 195 11.41 -3.64 38.67
N TYR A 196 12.64 -3.54 39.20
CA TYR A 196 13.19 -4.48 40.18
C TYR A 196 12.74 -4.20 41.62
N GLN A 197 11.87 -3.21 41.83
CA GLN A 197 11.26 -2.90 43.12
C GLN A 197 9.91 -3.62 43.27
N THR A 198 9.64 -4.25 44.41
CA THR A 198 8.31 -4.82 44.69
C THR A 198 7.31 -3.72 45.08
N HIS A 199 6.03 -3.96 44.81
CA HIS A 199 4.90 -3.08 45.11
C HIS A 199 5.08 -1.66 44.55
N ALA A 200 5.71 -1.56 43.39
CA ALA A 200 6.13 -0.27 42.83
C ALA A 200 4.99 0.53 42.17
N TYR A 201 3.88 -0.12 41.84
CA TYR A 201 2.82 0.46 41.03
C TYR A 201 1.49 0.58 41.77
N THR A 202 0.78 1.67 41.51
CA THR A 202 -0.55 1.93 42.03
C THR A 202 -1.61 1.84 40.92
N ASN A 203 -2.88 1.79 41.29
CA ASN A 203 -3.98 1.81 40.32
C ASN A 203 -4.00 3.07 39.44
N ASP A 204 -3.48 4.19 39.94
CA ASP A 204 -3.40 5.42 39.14
C ASP A 204 -2.28 5.35 38.10
N ASP A 205 -1.19 4.63 38.38
CA ASP A 205 -0.11 4.35 37.43
C ASP A 205 -0.59 3.47 36.28
N VAL A 206 -1.43 2.48 36.56
CA VAL A 206 -2.08 1.65 35.53
C VAL A 206 -2.98 2.50 34.63
N LYS A 207 -3.77 3.41 35.20
CA LYS A 207 -4.62 4.34 34.41
C LYS A 207 -3.78 5.28 33.56
N LEU A 208 -2.65 5.75 34.09
CA LEU A 208 -1.72 6.60 33.36
C LEU A 208 -1.16 5.87 32.15
N LEU A 209 -0.63 4.65 32.33
CA LEU A 209 -0.06 3.85 31.26
C LEU A 209 -1.12 3.45 30.22
N LEU A 210 -2.35 3.13 30.64
CA LEU A 210 -3.49 2.92 29.73
C LEU A 210 -3.79 4.17 28.88
N GLY A 211 -3.75 5.36 29.50
CA GLY A 211 -3.93 6.63 28.78
C GLY A 211 -2.86 6.81 27.70
N VAL A 212 -1.61 6.60 28.06
CA VAL A 212 -0.46 6.67 27.12
C VAL A 212 -0.60 5.64 26.00
N ALA A 213 -0.94 4.39 26.32
CA ALA A 213 -1.19 3.33 25.35
C ALA A 213 -2.28 3.68 24.33
N ASN A 214 -3.36 4.34 24.78
CA ASN A 214 -4.43 4.80 23.88
C ASN A 214 -3.92 5.88 22.92
N TYR A 215 -3.16 6.87 23.39
CA TYR A 215 -2.56 7.89 22.51
C TYR A 215 -1.60 7.27 21.50
N PHE A 216 -0.75 6.34 21.93
CA PHE A 216 0.14 5.61 21.05
C PHE A 216 -0.63 4.87 19.95
N THR A 217 -1.72 4.18 20.30
CA THR A 217 -2.48 3.40 19.33
C THR A 217 -3.17 4.28 18.27
N VAL A 218 -3.66 5.46 18.66
CA VAL A 218 -4.19 6.46 17.71
C VAL A 218 -3.10 6.95 16.76
N ALA A 219 -1.90 7.21 17.28
CA ALA A 219 -0.76 7.64 16.49
C ALA A 219 -0.31 6.58 15.49
N LEU A 220 -0.22 5.33 15.95
CA LEU A 220 0.14 4.18 15.13
C LEU A 220 -0.86 4.02 13.98
N GLN A 221 -2.15 4.17 14.24
CA GLN A 221 -3.19 4.15 13.21
C GLN A 221 -3.00 5.27 12.18
N ASN A 222 -2.74 6.49 12.64
CA ASN A 222 -2.51 7.64 11.74
C ASN A 222 -1.26 7.45 10.88
N ALA A 223 -0.16 6.95 11.46
CA ALA A 223 1.07 6.66 10.73
C ALA A 223 0.88 5.57 9.67
N GLN A 224 0.14 4.50 10.01
CA GLN A 224 -0.22 3.45 9.05
C GLN A 224 -1.08 3.98 7.90
N LEU A 225 -2.13 4.77 8.20
CA LEU A 225 -3.00 5.39 7.20
C LEU A 225 -2.22 6.35 6.30
N PHE A 226 -1.33 7.15 6.87
CA PHE A 226 -0.48 8.08 6.12
C PHE A 226 0.47 7.31 5.20
N SER A 227 1.17 6.28 5.70
CA SER A 227 2.07 5.46 4.89
C SER A 227 1.34 4.75 3.74
N GLN A 228 0.14 4.22 3.98
CA GLN A 228 -0.70 3.64 2.94
C GLN A 228 -1.12 4.69 1.89
N THR A 229 -1.51 5.88 2.33
CA THR A 229 -1.89 6.99 1.43
C THR A 229 -0.71 7.45 0.60
N GLN A 230 0.48 7.58 1.19
CA GLN A 230 1.71 7.96 0.50
C GLN A 230 2.10 6.90 -0.53
N LYS A 231 2.15 5.61 -0.15
CA LYS A 231 2.42 4.51 -1.11
C LYS A 231 1.43 4.52 -2.27
N ARG A 232 0.14 4.78 -1.99
CA ARG A 232 -0.88 4.88 -3.03
C ARG A 232 -0.69 6.10 -3.92
N ALA A 233 -0.28 7.24 -3.35
CA ALA A 233 0.04 8.45 -4.11
C ALA A 233 1.27 8.25 -4.99
N GLU A 234 2.33 7.60 -4.49
CA GLU A 234 3.53 7.23 -5.26
C GLU A 234 3.17 6.27 -6.40
N GLN A 235 2.34 5.26 -6.14
CA GLN A 235 1.83 4.36 -7.18
C GLN A 235 1.02 5.12 -8.24
N LEU A 236 0.14 6.04 -7.83
CA LEU A 236 -0.65 6.86 -8.76
C LEU A 236 0.23 7.85 -9.53
N ALA A 237 1.25 8.43 -8.90
CA ALA A 237 2.20 9.32 -9.55
C ALA A 237 3.04 8.57 -10.58
N ALA A 238 3.53 7.38 -10.23
CA ALA A 238 4.21 6.49 -11.17
C ALA A 238 3.29 6.15 -12.35
N LEU A 239 2.05 5.73 -12.08
CA LEU A 239 1.04 5.46 -13.11
C LEU A 239 0.73 6.69 -13.98
N ASN A 240 0.69 7.89 -13.41
CA ASN A 240 0.45 9.13 -14.13
C ASN A 240 1.65 9.54 -14.98
N GLN A 241 2.89 9.41 -14.50
CA GLN A 241 4.10 9.67 -15.28
C GLN A 241 4.20 8.72 -16.47
N VAL A 242 3.86 7.46 -16.22
CA VAL A 242 3.73 6.38 -17.19
C VAL A 242 2.61 6.72 -18.20
N ALA A 243 1.42 7.15 -17.75
CA ALA A 243 0.34 7.62 -18.62
C ALA A 243 0.69 8.90 -19.42
N GLU A 244 1.47 9.83 -18.86
CA GLU A 244 1.93 11.07 -19.50
C GLU A 244 2.99 10.76 -20.57
N ALA A 245 3.94 9.88 -20.27
CA ALA A 245 4.89 9.33 -21.25
C ALA A 245 4.17 8.64 -22.42
N VAL A 246 3.13 7.85 -22.14
CA VAL A 246 2.26 7.26 -23.17
C VAL A 246 1.46 8.31 -23.93
N SER A 247 0.93 9.33 -23.26
CA SER A 247 0.21 10.43 -23.90
C SER A 247 1.10 11.25 -24.83
N SER A 248 2.43 11.23 -24.61
CA SER A 248 3.41 11.89 -25.49
C SER A 248 3.79 11.06 -26.74
N GLN A 249 3.40 9.79 -26.82
CA GLN A 249 3.65 8.92 -27.97
C GLN A 249 2.34 8.62 -28.72
N LEU A 250 2.02 9.47 -29.69
CA LEU A 250 0.86 9.33 -30.58
C LEU A 250 1.02 8.23 -31.65
N ASN A 251 1.88 7.24 -31.42
CA ASN A 251 2.18 6.19 -32.39
C ASN A 251 2.23 4.82 -31.72
N VAL A 252 1.24 3.97 -32.01
CA VAL A 252 1.15 2.58 -31.52
C VAL A 252 2.43 1.81 -31.84
N ALA A 253 3.06 2.06 -32.98
CA ALA A 253 4.34 1.44 -33.32
C ALA A 253 5.44 1.86 -32.33
N GLN A 254 5.57 3.16 -32.05
CA GLN A 254 6.59 3.67 -31.12
C GLN A 254 6.40 3.18 -29.67
N LEU A 255 5.15 3.02 -29.25
CA LEU A 255 4.81 2.41 -27.96
C LEU A 255 5.28 0.96 -27.89
N ILE A 256 5.05 0.19 -28.95
CA ILE A 256 5.48 -1.22 -29.04
C ILE A 256 7.01 -1.32 -29.02
N GLU A 257 7.71 -0.42 -29.70
CA GLU A 257 9.18 -0.32 -29.64
C GLU A 257 9.67 -0.05 -28.23
N THR A 258 9.09 0.95 -27.56
CA THR A 258 9.48 1.31 -26.19
C THR A 258 9.28 0.13 -25.23
N ILE A 259 8.20 -0.63 -25.39
CA ILE A 259 7.96 -1.83 -24.58
C ILE A 259 8.96 -2.92 -24.88
N PHE A 260 9.28 -3.16 -26.15
CA PHE A 260 10.29 -4.13 -26.53
C PHE A 260 11.64 -3.80 -25.88
N GLU A 261 12.09 -2.55 -25.95
CA GLU A 261 13.35 -2.11 -25.31
C GLU A 261 13.33 -2.34 -23.79
N GLN A 262 12.23 -2.01 -23.11
CA GLN A 262 12.11 -2.20 -21.66
C GLN A 262 12.10 -3.69 -21.27
N VAL A 263 11.40 -4.52 -22.03
CA VAL A 263 11.35 -5.97 -21.78
C VAL A 263 12.70 -6.60 -22.05
N GLN A 264 13.37 -6.28 -23.16
CA GLN A 264 14.70 -6.82 -23.51
C GLN A 264 15.76 -6.47 -22.47
N ASN A 265 15.70 -5.28 -21.88
CA ASN A 265 16.65 -4.86 -20.83
C ASN A 265 16.40 -5.53 -19.46
N THR A 266 15.22 -6.12 -19.26
CA THR A 266 14.81 -6.66 -17.95
C THR A 266 14.71 -8.18 -17.95
N ILE A 267 14.23 -8.77 -19.04
CA ILE A 267 14.03 -10.21 -19.22
C ILE A 267 14.93 -10.68 -20.37
N PRO A 268 15.91 -11.56 -20.11
CA PRO A 268 16.68 -12.20 -21.17
C PRO A 268 15.76 -12.96 -22.13
N LEU A 269 15.87 -12.69 -23.43
CA LEU A 269 15.02 -13.30 -24.45
C LEU A 269 15.80 -13.52 -25.74
N ASP A 270 15.45 -14.58 -26.45
CA ASP A 270 15.94 -14.86 -27.81
C ASP A 270 14.92 -14.40 -28.86
N ALA A 271 13.62 -14.43 -28.52
CA ALA A 271 12.55 -13.92 -29.37
C ALA A 271 11.46 -13.19 -28.58
N PHE A 272 10.86 -12.18 -29.21
CA PHE A 272 9.80 -11.35 -28.66
C PHE A 272 8.70 -11.11 -29.70
N GLN A 273 7.44 -11.16 -29.29
CA GLN A 273 6.34 -10.84 -30.19
C GLN A 273 5.18 -10.15 -29.48
N VAL A 274 4.50 -9.27 -30.21
CA VAL A 274 3.23 -8.66 -29.85
C VAL A 274 2.23 -8.97 -30.95
N GLY A 275 1.14 -9.65 -30.58
CA GLY A 275 0.00 -9.92 -31.45
C GLY A 275 -1.23 -9.15 -30.99
N LEU A 276 -1.88 -8.41 -31.89
CA LEU A 276 -3.14 -7.70 -31.66
C LEU A 276 -4.26 -8.46 -32.37
N TYR A 277 -5.31 -8.81 -31.63
CA TYR A 277 -6.41 -9.62 -32.12
C TYR A 277 -7.68 -8.79 -32.27
N ASP A 278 -8.26 -8.83 -33.47
CA ASP A 278 -9.57 -8.26 -33.75
C ASP A 278 -10.63 -9.37 -33.79
N ALA A 279 -11.49 -9.38 -32.77
CA ALA A 279 -12.57 -10.36 -32.63
C ALA A 279 -13.71 -10.17 -33.65
N GLN A 280 -13.79 -9.04 -34.36
CA GLN A 280 -14.83 -8.80 -35.38
C GLN A 280 -14.48 -9.50 -36.70
N THR A 281 -13.20 -9.48 -37.05
CA THR A 281 -12.67 -10.06 -38.29
C THR A 281 -12.03 -11.44 -38.07
N ASP A 282 -11.87 -11.86 -36.82
CA ASP A 282 -11.14 -13.05 -36.39
C ASP A 282 -9.68 -13.08 -36.89
N THR A 283 -9.09 -11.89 -37.02
CA THR A 283 -7.72 -11.72 -37.51
C THR A 283 -6.78 -11.31 -36.39
N ILE A 284 -5.58 -11.89 -36.40
CA ILE A 284 -4.45 -11.44 -35.58
C ILE A 284 -3.41 -10.76 -36.46
N GLU A 285 -2.98 -9.58 -36.06
CA GLU A 285 -1.87 -8.84 -36.63
C GLU A 285 -0.70 -8.90 -35.65
N TYR A 286 0.54 -9.00 -36.17
CA TYR A 286 1.74 -8.94 -35.34
C TYR A 286 2.55 -7.69 -35.69
N PRO A 287 2.28 -6.54 -35.03
CA PRO A 287 3.02 -5.31 -35.31
C PRO A 287 4.51 -5.40 -34.99
N LEU A 288 4.91 -6.33 -34.12
CA LEU A 288 6.31 -6.60 -33.84
C LEU A 288 6.54 -8.10 -33.60
N VAL A 289 7.48 -8.65 -34.35
CA VAL A 289 8.06 -9.98 -34.16
C VAL A 289 9.56 -9.86 -34.33
N ILE A 290 10.30 -10.28 -33.31
CA ILE A 290 11.76 -10.29 -33.30
C ILE A 290 12.21 -11.70 -32.92
N ASP A 291 13.15 -12.24 -33.68
CA ASP A 291 13.86 -13.48 -33.38
C ASP A 291 15.36 -13.29 -33.66
N GLN A 292 16.22 -13.54 -32.67
CA GLN A 292 17.67 -13.29 -32.77
C GLN A 292 18.02 -11.88 -33.24
N GLU A 293 17.33 -10.87 -32.71
CA GLU A 293 17.47 -9.45 -33.11
C GLU A 293 17.02 -9.14 -34.56
N ILE A 294 16.53 -10.11 -35.31
CA ILE A 294 15.98 -9.94 -36.65
C ILE A 294 14.49 -9.64 -36.54
N ARG A 295 14.06 -8.57 -37.20
CA ARG A 295 12.63 -8.22 -37.31
C ARG A 295 11.96 -9.01 -38.42
N HIS A 296 10.82 -9.58 -38.09
CA HIS A 296 9.96 -10.29 -39.04
C HIS A 296 8.66 -9.55 -39.25
N THR A 297 8.18 -9.56 -40.49
CA THR A 297 6.85 -9.04 -40.84
C THR A 297 5.96 -10.24 -41.12
N ILE A 298 4.88 -10.38 -40.35
CA ILE A 298 3.89 -11.44 -40.55
C ILE A 298 2.60 -10.77 -41.03
N PRO A 299 2.09 -11.11 -42.23
CA PRO A 299 0.81 -10.61 -42.69
C PRO A 299 -0.32 -10.96 -41.71
N PRO A 300 -1.33 -10.09 -41.55
CA PRO A 300 -2.52 -10.41 -40.77
C PRO A 300 -3.16 -11.71 -41.28
N HIS A 301 -3.52 -12.60 -40.36
CA HIS A 301 -4.10 -13.90 -40.69
C HIS A 301 -5.11 -14.31 -39.63
N THR A 302 -5.89 -15.34 -39.93
CA THR A 302 -6.91 -15.88 -39.02
C THR A 302 -6.27 -16.59 -37.85
N LEU A 303 -6.79 -16.37 -36.64
CA LEU A 303 -6.26 -16.98 -35.43
C LEU A 303 -6.59 -18.48 -35.35
N LYS A 304 -5.62 -19.33 -35.73
CA LYS A 304 -5.82 -20.79 -35.74
C LYS A 304 -5.83 -21.39 -34.32
N PRO A 305 -6.70 -22.38 -34.02
CA PRO A 305 -6.78 -23.06 -32.71
C PRO A 305 -5.49 -23.72 -32.21
N VAL A 306 -4.59 -24.07 -33.15
CA VAL A 306 -3.29 -24.68 -32.86
C VAL A 306 -2.26 -23.67 -32.35
N SER A 307 -2.52 -22.37 -32.46
CA SER A 307 -1.56 -21.34 -32.04
C SER A 307 -1.54 -21.13 -30.53
N LYS A 308 -0.35 -20.83 -29.99
CA LYS A 308 -0.17 -20.47 -28.57
C LYS A 308 -0.94 -19.19 -28.22
N ALA A 309 -0.97 -18.25 -29.15
CA ALA A 309 -1.76 -17.03 -29.08
C ALA A 309 -3.27 -17.34 -28.91
N TYR A 310 -3.81 -18.31 -29.65
CA TYR A 310 -5.21 -18.72 -29.51
C TYR A 310 -5.56 -19.16 -28.09
N LYS A 311 -4.72 -20.01 -27.48
CA LYS A 311 -4.95 -20.47 -26.10
C LYS A 311 -5.02 -19.31 -25.11
N VAL A 312 -4.11 -18.34 -25.22
CA VAL A 312 -4.07 -17.15 -24.34
C VAL A 312 -5.25 -16.23 -24.59
N ILE A 313 -5.60 -15.99 -25.86
CA ILE A 313 -6.73 -15.13 -26.23
C ILE A 313 -8.05 -15.72 -25.73
N GLN A 314 -8.28 -17.01 -25.93
CA GLN A 314 -9.50 -17.72 -25.53
C GLN A 314 -9.66 -17.83 -24.01
N THR A 315 -8.58 -18.18 -23.30
CA THR A 315 -8.63 -18.34 -21.84
C THR A 315 -8.56 -17.01 -21.10
N GLY A 316 -7.91 -16.00 -21.71
CA GLY A 316 -7.53 -14.77 -21.05
C GLY A 316 -6.55 -14.98 -19.89
N GLN A 317 -5.84 -16.12 -19.85
CA GLN A 317 -4.87 -16.43 -18.80
C GLN A 317 -3.46 -16.54 -19.41
N PRO A 318 -2.40 -16.25 -18.64
CA PRO A 318 -1.04 -16.51 -19.09
C PRO A 318 -0.83 -17.99 -19.44
N TYR A 319 0.02 -18.24 -20.44
CA TYR A 319 0.46 -19.57 -20.82
C TYR A 319 1.98 -19.63 -20.79
N THR A 320 2.54 -20.54 -19.99
CA THR A 320 3.99 -20.68 -19.81
C THR A 320 4.42 -22.13 -19.99
N TYR A 321 5.65 -22.34 -20.45
CA TYR A 321 6.31 -23.65 -20.41
C TYR A 321 7.82 -23.46 -20.25
N GLY A 322 8.43 -24.28 -19.39
CA GLY A 322 9.89 -24.32 -19.19
C GLY A 322 10.60 -25.24 -20.17
N GLU A 323 9.90 -26.21 -20.75
CA GLU A 323 10.44 -27.08 -21.79
C GLU A 323 9.36 -27.32 -22.83
N ALA A 324 9.68 -27.01 -24.09
CA ALA A 324 8.79 -27.24 -25.21
C ALA A 324 8.60 -28.75 -25.39
N PRO A 325 7.36 -29.25 -25.33
CA PRO A 325 7.04 -30.63 -25.65
C PRO A 325 7.58 -31.05 -27.04
N GLN A 326 7.98 -32.31 -27.21
CA GLN A 326 8.61 -32.79 -28.46
C GLN A 326 7.72 -32.59 -29.70
N ASP A 327 6.41 -32.72 -29.53
CA ASP A 327 5.39 -32.40 -30.54
C ASP A 327 5.37 -30.92 -30.91
N MET A 328 5.74 -30.01 -29.99
CA MET A 328 5.89 -28.57 -30.27
C MET A 328 7.23 -28.20 -30.92
N LEU A 329 8.26 -29.06 -30.82
CA LEU A 329 9.53 -28.92 -31.55
C LEU A 329 9.43 -29.45 -32.98
N THR A 330 8.45 -30.30 -33.26
CA THR A 330 8.20 -30.92 -34.57
C THR A 330 7.01 -30.31 -35.32
N PHE A 331 6.04 -29.70 -34.63
CA PHE A 331 5.00 -28.87 -35.26
C PHE A 331 5.57 -27.51 -35.65
N LEU A 332 5.98 -27.37 -36.90
CA LEU A 332 6.01 -26.08 -37.61
C LEU A 332 4.60 -25.85 -38.17
N PRO A 333 3.71 -25.03 -37.58
CA PRO A 333 2.31 -25.01 -37.98
C PRO A 333 2.03 -24.31 -39.32
N ASP A 334 3.03 -23.76 -40.03
CA ASP A 334 2.78 -23.01 -41.27
C ASP A 334 3.88 -23.17 -42.34
N GLN A 335 4.61 -24.28 -42.41
CA GLN A 335 5.54 -24.48 -43.56
C GLN A 335 4.84 -24.78 -44.90
N GLU A 336 3.52 -25.01 -44.93
CA GLU A 336 2.81 -25.32 -46.19
C GLU A 336 2.16 -24.11 -46.89
N GLU A 337 2.09 -22.92 -46.28
CA GLU A 337 1.44 -21.76 -46.93
C GLU A 337 2.11 -20.38 -46.69
N PHE A 338 3.34 -20.34 -46.17
CA PHE A 338 4.15 -19.12 -46.32
C PHE A 338 4.76 -19.09 -47.73
N VAL A 339 4.24 -18.16 -48.54
CA VAL A 339 4.70 -17.85 -49.91
C VAL A 339 6.23 -17.87 -49.99
N GLU A 340 6.77 -18.53 -51.02
CA GLU A 340 8.19 -18.54 -51.39
C GLU A 340 8.86 -17.18 -51.10
N GLY A 341 9.79 -17.16 -50.13
CA GLY A 341 10.51 -15.96 -49.71
C GLY A 341 10.14 -15.37 -48.34
N THR A 342 9.18 -15.94 -47.61
CA THR A 342 8.74 -15.48 -46.27
C THR A 342 8.95 -16.48 -45.14
N ALA A 343 9.57 -17.62 -45.42
CA ALA A 343 9.96 -18.57 -44.39
C ALA A 343 10.96 -17.90 -43.44
N VAL A 344 10.47 -17.50 -42.27
CA VAL A 344 11.33 -17.18 -41.14
C VAL A 344 11.96 -18.50 -40.71
N GLU A 345 13.17 -18.78 -41.19
CA GLU A 345 14.04 -19.77 -40.56
C GLU A 345 14.32 -19.26 -39.14
N LEU A 346 13.45 -19.60 -38.18
CA LEU A 346 13.76 -19.47 -36.77
C LEU A 346 14.98 -20.36 -36.54
N ALA A 347 16.16 -19.75 -36.40
CA ALA A 347 17.42 -20.47 -36.48
C ALA A 347 17.60 -21.49 -35.34
N ASN A 348 16.81 -21.37 -34.26
CA ASN A 348 16.71 -22.38 -33.21
C ASN A 348 15.25 -22.52 -32.72
N PRO A 349 14.79 -23.72 -32.32
CA PRO A 349 13.44 -23.90 -31.80
C PRO A 349 13.33 -23.38 -30.36
N THR A 350 12.28 -22.60 -30.07
CA THR A 350 11.95 -22.13 -28.72
C THR A 350 11.78 -23.30 -27.75
N GLN A 351 12.57 -23.30 -26.67
CA GLN A 351 12.53 -24.31 -25.60
C GLN A 351 11.73 -23.86 -24.39
N SER A 352 11.68 -22.56 -24.08
CA SER A 352 10.85 -22.02 -22.99
C SER A 352 10.21 -20.70 -23.40
N ALA A 353 9.05 -20.40 -22.83
CA ALA A 353 8.33 -19.18 -23.17
C ALA A 353 7.31 -18.76 -22.10
N ILE A 354 7.05 -17.46 -22.08
CA ILE A 354 5.90 -16.86 -21.42
C ILE A 354 5.03 -16.17 -22.48
N PHE A 355 3.73 -16.43 -22.44
CA PHE A 355 2.72 -15.69 -23.19
C PHE A 355 1.72 -15.07 -22.21
N VAL A 356 1.48 -13.77 -22.34
CA VAL A 356 0.58 -13.02 -21.46
C VAL A 356 -0.52 -12.35 -22.28
N PRO A 357 -1.79 -12.39 -21.83
CA PRO A 357 -2.89 -11.75 -22.52
C PRO A 357 -2.85 -10.22 -22.37
N LEU A 358 -3.19 -9.51 -23.44
CA LEU A 358 -3.50 -8.08 -23.40
C LEU A 358 -5.01 -7.92 -23.17
N ARG A 359 -5.42 -7.49 -21.97
CA ARG A 359 -6.82 -7.54 -21.54
C ARG A 359 -7.46 -6.15 -21.44
N ARG A 360 -8.58 -5.98 -22.15
CA ARG A 360 -9.47 -4.82 -22.06
C ARG A 360 -10.77 -5.22 -21.35
N GLY A 361 -10.84 -4.94 -20.05
CA GLY A 361 -11.94 -5.41 -19.21
C GLY A 361 -12.01 -6.93 -19.22
N THR A 362 -13.13 -7.49 -19.68
CA THR A 362 -13.32 -8.94 -19.78
C THR A 362 -12.83 -9.55 -21.10
N ARG A 363 -12.41 -8.73 -22.08
CA ARG A 363 -11.99 -9.20 -23.42
C ARG A 363 -10.48 -9.23 -23.56
N THR A 364 -9.94 -10.26 -24.20
CA THR A 364 -8.53 -10.32 -24.60
C THR A 364 -8.40 -9.74 -26.01
N VAL A 365 -7.61 -8.68 -26.14
CA VAL A 365 -7.42 -7.92 -27.41
C VAL A 365 -6.05 -8.21 -28.05
N GLY A 366 -5.28 -9.12 -27.48
CA GLY A 366 -3.97 -9.50 -28.00
C GLY A 366 -3.17 -10.35 -27.03
N VAL A 367 -1.91 -10.59 -27.39
CA VAL A 367 -0.94 -11.38 -26.66
C VAL A 367 0.44 -10.74 -26.78
N ILE A 368 1.23 -10.79 -25.70
CA ILE A 368 2.65 -10.45 -25.69
C ILE A 368 3.43 -11.69 -25.25
N SER A 369 4.61 -11.92 -25.83
CA SER A 369 5.41 -13.09 -25.50
C SER A 369 6.90 -12.83 -25.51
N VAL A 370 7.59 -13.43 -24.55
CA VAL A 370 9.05 -13.61 -24.49
C VAL A 370 9.36 -15.10 -24.62
N GLN A 371 10.40 -15.43 -25.38
CA GLN A 371 10.77 -16.79 -25.74
C GLN A 371 12.28 -16.98 -25.68
N SER A 372 12.71 -18.16 -25.25
CA SER A 372 14.12 -18.55 -25.22
C SER A 372 14.34 -19.93 -25.84
N TYR A 373 15.50 -20.12 -26.47
CA TYR A 373 16.00 -21.40 -26.94
C TYR A 373 16.61 -22.25 -25.82
N GLN A 374 16.71 -21.70 -24.61
CA GLN A 374 17.12 -22.45 -23.44
C GLN A 374 15.91 -23.00 -22.69
N LYS A 375 16.05 -24.19 -22.12
CA LYS A 375 15.04 -24.77 -21.23
C LYS A 375 15.07 -24.03 -19.90
N ASN A 376 13.90 -23.82 -19.32
CA ASN A 376 13.67 -23.22 -18.01
C ASN A 376 14.33 -21.84 -17.85
N ALA A 377 14.32 -21.03 -18.93
CA ALA A 377 14.92 -19.70 -18.91
C ALA A 377 14.15 -18.69 -18.05
N TYR A 378 12.87 -18.96 -17.77
CA TYR A 378 11.96 -18.01 -17.13
C TYR A 378 11.49 -18.46 -15.75
N THR A 379 11.34 -17.48 -14.87
CA THR A 379 10.87 -17.60 -13.49
C THR A 379 9.45 -17.05 -13.32
N ASN A 380 8.89 -17.22 -12.12
CA ASN A 380 7.61 -16.59 -11.77
C ASN A 380 7.71 -15.06 -11.66
N ASP A 381 8.90 -14.53 -11.38
CA ASP A 381 9.15 -13.09 -11.33
C ASP A 381 9.11 -12.50 -12.75
N ASP A 382 9.68 -13.19 -13.74
CA ASP A 382 9.59 -12.81 -15.16
C ASP A 382 8.14 -12.80 -15.66
N LEU A 383 7.35 -13.81 -15.28
CA LEU A 383 5.92 -13.85 -15.57
C LEU A 383 5.18 -12.68 -14.93
N SER A 384 5.48 -12.36 -13.68
CA SER A 384 4.84 -11.25 -12.96
C SER A 384 5.20 -9.91 -13.59
N LEU A 385 6.46 -9.73 -13.98
CA LEU A 385 6.96 -8.54 -14.64
C LEU A 385 6.31 -8.36 -16.03
N LEU A 386 6.31 -9.40 -16.87
CA LEU A 386 5.67 -9.34 -18.18
C LEU A 386 4.16 -9.14 -18.07
N THR A 387 3.52 -9.67 -17.02
CA THR A 387 2.09 -9.41 -16.72
C THR A 387 1.84 -7.94 -16.36
N GLY A 388 2.72 -7.33 -15.57
CA GLY A 388 2.68 -5.89 -15.30
C GLY A 388 2.80 -5.05 -16.58
N VAL A 389 3.79 -5.39 -17.42
CA VAL A 389 4.01 -4.73 -18.72
C VAL A 389 2.79 -4.88 -19.64
N ALA A 390 2.21 -6.08 -19.74
CA ALA A 390 1.02 -6.36 -20.56
C ALA A 390 -0.21 -5.53 -20.14
N ASN A 391 -0.45 -5.41 -18.84
CA ASN A 391 -1.53 -4.61 -18.29
C ASN A 391 -1.35 -3.14 -18.66
N TYR A 392 -0.14 -2.62 -18.45
CA TYR A 392 0.18 -1.25 -18.81
C TYR A 392 0.04 -1.00 -20.32
N PHE A 393 0.58 -1.90 -21.14
CA PHE A 393 0.49 -1.81 -22.59
C PHE A 393 -0.95 -1.78 -23.08
N THR A 394 -1.83 -2.58 -22.47
CA THR A 394 -3.24 -2.60 -22.86
C THR A 394 -3.97 -1.30 -22.56
N VAL A 395 -3.60 -0.59 -21.49
CA VAL A 395 -4.13 0.75 -21.21
C VAL A 395 -3.64 1.76 -22.24
N ALA A 396 -2.34 1.70 -22.56
CA ALA A 396 -1.73 2.59 -23.54
C ALA A 396 -2.29 2.41 -24.95
N LEU A 397 -2.48 1.16 -25.39
CA LEU A 397 -3.14 0.84 -26.66
C LEU A 397 -4.57 1.40 -26.75
N GLN A 398 -5.33 1.36 -25.66
CA GLN A 398 -6.69 1.91 -25.64
C GLN A 398 -6.69 3.42 -25.86
N ASN A 399 -5.78 4.13 -25.20
CA ASN A 399 -5.65 5.57 -25.33
C ASN A 399 -5.23 5.96 -26.76
N ALA A 400 -4.22 5.27 -27.32
CA ALA A 400 -3.74 5.52 -28.67
C ALA A 400 -4.84 5.24 -29.73
N SER A 401 -5.60 4.14 -29.59
CA SER A 401 -6.70 3.80 -30.50
C SER A 401 -7.84 4.83 -30.43
N LEU A 402 -8.23 5.25 -29.22
CA LEU A 402 -9.28 6.25 -29.02
C LEU A 402 -8.89 7.62 -29.60
N PHE A 403 -7.63 8.01 -29.42
CA PHE A 403 -7.11 9.25 -29.99
C PHE A 403 -7.10 9.19 -31.53
N ALA A 404 -6.57 8.10 -32.12
CA ALA A 404 -6.54 7.92 -33.57
C ALA A 404 -7.95 7.96 -34.19
N GLN A 405 -8.95 7.33 -33.54
CA GLN A 405 -10.34 7.40 -33.97
C GLN A 405 -10.90 8.82 -33.90
N THR A 406 -10.57 9.56 -32.82
CA THR A 406 -11.00 10.95 -32.65
C THR A 406 -10.39 11.84 -33.72
N GLN A 407 -9.09 11.70 -34.00
CA GLN A 407 -8.40 12.48 -35.03
C GLN A 407 -8.93 12.16 -36.43
N LYS A 408 -9.17 10.88 -36.75
CA LYS A 408 -9.83 10.49 -38.01
C LYS A 408 -11.20 11.14 -38.15
N ARG A 409 -11.97 11.21 -37.07
CA ARG A 409 -13.29 11.85 -37.06
C ARG A 409 -13.22 13.36 -37.24
N VAL A 410 -12.24 14.01 -36.61
CA VAL A 410 -11.97 15.45 -36.82
C VAL A 410 -11.58 15.72 -38.27
N SER A 411 -10.62 14.97 -38.83
CA SER A 411 -10.23 15.12 -40.25
C SER A 411 -11.41 14.89 -41.20
N GLN A 412 -12.28 13.92 -40.92
CA GLN A 412 -13.50 13.68 -41.70
C GLN A 412 -14.48 14.85 -41.61
N LEU A 413 -14.70 15.41 -40.42
CA LEU A 413 -15.56 16.57 -40.22
C LEU A 413 -14.99 17.83 -40.86
N ASP A 414 -13.68 18.04 -40.78
CA ASP A 414 -12.99 19.15 -41.44
C ASP A 414 -13.11 19.04 -42.96
N ALA A 415 -12.94 17.85 -43.53
CA ALA A 415 -13.16 17.62 -44.95
C ALA A 415 -14.62 17.92 -45.35
N ILE A 416 -15.60 17.42 -44.58
CA ILE A 416 -17.03 17.68 -44.82
C ILE A 416 -17.36 19.18 -44.73
N ASN A 417 -16.85 19.87 -43.71
CA ASN A 417 -17.07 21.30 -43.53
C ASN A 417 -16.40 22.12 -44.64
N HIS A 418 -15.20 21.71 -45.08
CA HIS A 418 -14.50 22.35 -46.18
C HIS A 418 -15.27 22.21 -47.50
N VAL A 419 -15.81 21.01 -47.78
CA VAL A 419 -16.72 20.75 -48.91
C VAL A 419 -17.97 21.62 -48.82
N ALA A 420 -18.62 21.67 -47.65
CA ALA A 420 -19.83 22.48 -47.45
C ALA A 420 -19.59 23.98 -47.64
N GLN A 421 -18.42 24.49 -47.20
CA GLN A 421 -18.04 25.89 -47.39
C GLN A 421 -17.69 26.20 -48.84
N SER A 422 -16.99 25.32 -49.56
CA SER A 422 -16.69 25.52 -50.98
C SER A 422 -17.95 25.49 -51.84
N VAL A 423 -18.89 24.59 -51.53
CA VAL A 423 -20.22 24.51 -52.17
C VAL A 423 -21.04 25.77 -51.87
N GLY A 424 -20.99 26.29 -50.64
CA GLY A 424 -21.72 27.50 -50.25
C GLY A 424 -21.18 28.81 -50.84
N GLN A 425 -19.95 28.83 -51.37
CA GLN A 425 -19.31 30.00 -51.98
C GLN A 425 -19.43 30.06 -53.51
N GLN A 426 -19.93 29.00 -54.16
CA GLN A 426 -20.14 28.96 -55.61
C GLN A 426 -21.61 29.26 -55.96
N LEU A 427 -21.83 30.31 -56.74
CA LEU A 427 -23.16 30.80 -57.17
C LEU A 427 -23.58 30.30 -58.57
N ASP A 428 -22.96 29.25 -59.11
CA ASP A 428 -23.22 28.69 -60.45
C ASP A 428 -23.23 27.15 -60.42
N GLU A 429 -24.30 26.54 -60.97
CA GLU A 429 -24.56 25.10 -61.06
C GLU A 429 -23.44 24.33 -61.78
N THR A 430 -22.80 24.96 -62.77
CA THR A 430 -21.72 24.35 -63.56
C THR A 430 -20.44 24.21 -62.74
N GLY A 431 -20.07 25.25 -61.99
CA GLY A 431 -18.87 25.25 -61.14
C GLY A 431 -18.98 24.31 -59.94
N LEU A 432 -20.20 24.11 -59.43
CA LEU A 432 -20.48 23.18 -58.33
C LEU A 432 -20.19 21.72 -58.74
N LEU A 433 -20.62 21.34 -59.95
CA LEU A 433 -20.51 19.99 -60.46
C LEU A 433 -19.05 19.59 -60.75
N GLU A 434 -18.26 20.48 -61.36
CA GLU A 434 -16.83 20.22 -61.62
C GLU A 434 -16.03 20.09 -60.31
N THR A 435 -16.38 20.86 -59.29
CA THR A 435 -15.73 20.81 -57.98
C THR A 435 -16.00 19.47 -57.27
N ILE A 436 -17.22 18.95 -57.36
CA ILE A 436 -17.57 17.62 -56.81
C ILE A 436 -16.69 16.54 -57.45
N SER A 437 -16.51 16.57 -58.77
CA SER A 437 -15.65 15.58 -59.45
C SER A 437 -14.21 15.61 -58.93
N ASN A 438 -13.58 16.79 -58.91
CA ASN A 438 -12.18 16.94 -58.48
C ASN A 438 -11.98 16.53 -57.02
N GLN A 439 -12.96 16.80 -56.15
CA GLN A 439 -12.86 16.43 -54.74
C GLN A 439 -13.11 14.95 -54.49
N VAL A 440 -14.05 14.31 -55.20
CA VAL A 440 -14.26 12.85 -55.09
C VAL A 440 -12.99 12.11 -55.51
N GLN A 441 -12.28 12.58 -56.55
CA GLN A 441 -11.06 11.95 -57.02
C GLN A 441 -9.92 11.99 -55.99
N GLY A 442 -9.89 13.03 -55.15
CA GLY A 442 -8.91 13.16 -54.07
C GLY A 442 -9.17 12.24 -52.87
N VAL A 443 -10.39 11.69 -52.74
CA VAL A 443 -10.79 10.85 -51.61
C VAL A 443 -10.94 9.38 -52.01
N ILE A 444 -11.47 9.12 -53.21
CA ILE A 444 -11.72 7.79 -53.73
C ILE A 444 -11.19 7.75 -55.19
N PRO A 445 -10.15 6.97 -55.49
CA PRO A 445 -9.74 6.75 -56.86
C PRO A 445 -10.87 6.01 -57.60
N TYR A 446 -11.25 6.54 -58.76
CA TYR A 446 -12.29 5.97 -59.62
C TYR A 446 -11.80 5.94 -61.08
N ASP A 447 -12.32 4.99 -61.85
CA ASP A 447 -12.05 4.87 -63.29
C ASP A 447 -13.10 5.57 -64.16
N THR A 448 -14.29 5.85 -63.61
CA THR A 448 -15.36 6.56 -64.31
C THR A 448 -16.22 7.30 -63.29
N PHE A 449 -16.49 8.58 -63.54
CA PHE A 449 -17.33 9.42 -62.70
C PHE A 449 -18.35 10.18 -63.54
N TYR A 450 -19.63 10.06 -63.20
CA TYR A 450 -20.70 10.80 -63.87
C TYR A 450 -21.69 11.37 -62.87
N VAL A 451 -22.28 12.50 -63.23
CA VAL A 451 -23.39 13.10 -62.49
C VAL A 451 -24.59 13.18 -63.42
N GLY A 452 -25.69 12.51 -63.04
CA GLY A 452 -26.96 12.57 -63.76
C GLY A 452 -27.94 13.51 -63.09
N LEU A 453 -28.40 14.53 -63.81
CA LEU A 453 -29.49 15.41 -63.38
C LEU A 453 -30.79 14.94 -64.02
N TYR A 454 -31.81 14.73 -63.20
CA TYR A 454 -33.14 14.31 -63.66
C TYR A 454 -34.09 15.51 -63.72
N ASP A 455 -34.55 15.85 -64.92
CA ASP A 455 -35.60 16.84 -65.14
C ASP A 455 -36.97 16.14 -65.11
N LYS A 456 -37.72 16.37 -64.03
CA LYS A 456 -39.05 15.80 -63.83
C LYS A 456 -40.10 16.36 -64.79
N ALA A 457 -39.94 17.58 -65.29
CA ALA A 457 -40.89 18.19 -66.22
C ALA A 457 -40.73 17.60 -67.64
N GLN A 458 -39.51 17.26 -68.02
CA GLN A 458 -39.19 16.66 -69.32
C GLN A 458 -39.08 15.13 -69.28
N ASN A 459 -39.13 14.53 -68.08
CA ASN A 459 -38.89 13.12 -67.82
C ASN A 459 -37.60 12.61 -68.48
N SER A 460 -36.54 13.41 -68.39
CA SER A 460 -35.25 13.15 -69.04
C SER A 460 -34.12 13.20 -68.02
N MET A 461 -33.08 12.40 -68.26
CA MET A 461 -31.85 12.42 -67.49
C MET A 461 -30.73 12.99 -68.36
N SER A 462 -30.07 14.05 -67.90
CA SER A 462 -28.91 14.65 -68.55
C SER A 462 -27.66 14.34 -67.74
N PHE A 463 -26.53 14.08 -68.41
CA PHE A 463 -25.24 13.80 -67.78
C PHE A 463 -24.26 14.93 -68.06
N PRO A 464 -24.35 16.07 -67.33
CA PRO A 464 -23.46 17.22 -67.55
C PRO A 464 -21.99 16.90 -67.25
N ILE A 465 -21.71 15.89 -66.41
CA ILE A 465 -20.36 15.39 -66.15
C ILE A 465 -20.32 13.91 -66.47
N PHE A 466 -19.34 13.53 -67.27
CA PHE A 466 -18.99 12.16 -67.62
C PHE A 466 -17.50 12.12 -67.91
N LEU A 467 -16.71 11.64 -66.94
CA LEU A 467 -15.24 11.61 -66.96
C LEU A 467 -14.72 10.19 -66.80
#